data_AF-A0A554KB11-F1
#
_entry.id   AF-A0A554KB11-F1
#
_cell.length_a   1.000
_cell.length_b   1.000
_cell.length_c   1.000
_cell.angle_alpha   90.00
_cell.angle_beta   90.00
_cell.angle_gamma   90.00
#
_symmetry.space_group_name_H-M   'P 1'
#
loop_
_entity.id
_entity.type
_entity.pdbx_description
1 polymer ?
#
loop_
_entity_poly.entity_id
_entity_poly.type
_entity_poly.pdbx_seq_one_letter_code
_entity_poly.pdbx_strand_id
1 'polypeptide(L)'
;MEIERDFTQYIPHYPLFRNAHPSADAYDIAESEGTGAGTIEKLLARVFDRIFSYARFDRKSLYFFPDVSDIFTLQQKRMLQFLYESKAVRFPTVFFDPPFNDEPKMFNAVLDPIRLKESYFLHIAPELVETFGQFHMGHSFAHAEAISKAIGEYIERFVLLPWRTHSFICASEKDLSRKGYTFLLPRIISKFSEQQKEMHSEFRLNEELPFFWVKGRSFPGGKSILLPSQSVFWGYNQSHAQEPFLGESNTSGAAGMFTQEGAILSGLRELIHRDGFLIFWLNTIAPPRIDPSTIQNNRISSILRGLKRYRFEVEILDVTTDIGLPSFVTLLIDGSSGEKRAFIGGGASSVPEEAIEQALAEVLSIYHYWRRGGSDHFNLPTPYVPFSKENSVGHFDRVNLWASPAMFPKLRWFLNGTVYAFGDRKKNYEICAADPAHELSFLVQKFKSLGEEYAIYYFEARQKFLNTLRYRVVKTVVPALVPLYLHEHLAPLAASRLVQVPKKLGYTAIQFPNPLPHPFP
;
A
#
# COMPACT_ATOMS: atom_id res chain seq x y z
N MET A 1 27.43 -17.73 -8.88
CA MET A 1 27.52 -16.61 -9.83
C MET A 1 26.14 -16.01 -9.97
N GLU A 2 25.88 -14.95 -9.20
CA GLU A 2 24.60 -14.24 -9.19
C GLU A 2 24.62 -13.23 -10.33
N ILE A 3 23.70 -13.37 -11.29
CA ILE A 3 23.58 -12.42 -12.40
C ILE A 3 22.90 -11.17 -11.82
N GLU A 4 23.67 -10.10 -11.61
CA GLU A 4 23.13 -8.74 -11.57
C GLU A 4 22.32 -8.51 -12.84
N ARG A 5 20.99 -8.31 -12.72
CA ARG A 5 20.13 -8.18 -13.90
C ARG A 5 19.65 -6.75 -14.09
N ASP A 6 19.95 -6.27 -15.28
CA ASP A 6 19.57 -5.00 -15.85
C ASP A 6 18.19 -5.13 -16.52
N PHE A 7 17.20 -4.34 -16.13
CA PHE A 7 15.86 -4.43 -16.72
C PHE A 7 15.76 -3.66 -18.05
N THR A 8 16.81 -2.90 -18.43
CA THR A 8 16.87 -2.17 -19.70
C THR A 8 16.86 -3.08 -20.93
N GLN A 9 17.25 -4.36 -20.78
CA GLN A 9 17.32 -5.35 -21.86
C GLN A 9 15.94 -5.87 -22.33
N TYR A 10 14.87 -5.51 -21.63
CA TYR A 10 13.49 -5.92 -21.98
C TYR A 10 12.72 -4.87 -22.77
N ILE A 11 13.40 -3.80 -23.17
CA ILE A 11 12.82 -2.72 -23.95
C ILE A 11 13.11 -3.04 -25.42
N PRO A 12 12.09 -3.33 -26.23
CA PRO A 12 12.32 -3.61 -27.65
C PRO A 12 13.06 -2.45 -28.30
N HIS A 13 14.09 -2.76 -29.09
CA HIS A 13 14.70 -1.80 -30.01
C HIS A 13 13.67 -1.45 -31.08
N TYR A 14 12.86 -0.41 -30.84
CA TYR A 14 12.08 0.20 -31.89
C TYR A 14 12.94 1.23 -32.62
N PRO A 15 12.92 1.25 -33.97
CA PRO A 15 13.55 2.31 -34.72
C PRO A 15 12.95 3.64 -34.26
N LEU A 16 13.83 4.58 -33.90
CA LEU A 16 13.50 5.96 -33.59
C LEU A 16 12.37 6.44 -34.51
N PHE A 17 11.30 6.99 -33.94
CA PHE A 17 10.32 7.74 -34.72
C PHE A 17 11.08 8.83 -35.48
N ARG A 18 11.30 8.59 -36.78
CA ARG A 18 11.99 9.52 -37.69
C ARG A 18 11.21 10.81 -37.96
N ASN A 19 10.01 10.99 -37.40
CA ASN A 19 9.14 12.12 -37.72
C ASN A 19 8.70 12.95 -36.50
N ALA A 20 9.56 13.07 -35.49
CA ALA A 20 9.54 14.22 -34.59
C ALA A 20 10.92 14.87 -34.66
N HIS A 21 11.16 15.59 -35.75
CA HIS A 21 12.27 16.54 -35.78
C HIS A 21 11.99 17.60 -34.70
N PRO A 22 12.90 17.80 -33.72
CA PRO A 22 13.04 19.13 -33.14
C PRO A 22 13.27 20.07 -34.33
N SER A 23 12.63 21.24 -34.37
CA SER A 23 13.02 22.22 -35.39
C SER A 23 14.55 22.40 -35.29
N ALA A 24 15.21 22.37 -36.45
CA ALA A 24 16.67 22.38 -36.58
C ALA A 24 17.33 23.52 -35.78
N ASP A 25 16.57 24.56 -35.45
CA ASP A 25 16.98 25.72 -34.65
C ASP A 25 17.43 25.39 -33.21
N ALA A 26 17.08 24.23 -32.65
CA ALA A 26 17.44 23.89 -31.26
C ALA A 26 18.90 23.41 -31.11
N TYR A 27 19.53 22.93 -32.19
CA TYR A 27 20.92 22.48 -32.17
C TYR A 27 21.90 23.59 -32.62
N ASP A 28 21.48 24.54 -33.47
CA ASP A 28 22.36 25.60 -33.98
C ASP A 28 22.73 26.68 -32.94
N ILE A 29 22.00 26.78 -31.82
CA ILE A 29 22.32 27.74 -30.75
C ILE A 29 23.45 27.21 -29.84
N ALA A 30 23.68 25.89 -29.80
CA ALA A 30 24.71 25.29 -28.95
C ALA A 30 26.14 25.39 -29.52
N GLU A 31 26.30 25.67 -30.81
CA GLU A 31 27.62 25.82 -31.44
C GLU A 31 28.14 27.27 -31.49
N SER A 32 27.33 28.27 -31.15
CA SER A 32 27.72 29.69 -31.27
C SER A 32 28.13 30.40 -29.97
N GLU A 33 27.88 29.81 -28.79
CA GLU A 33 28.25 30.45 -27.51
C GLU A 33 29.12 29.53 -26.64
N GLY A 34 30.39 29.94 -26.50
CA GLY A 34 31.46 29.24 -25.82
C GLY A 34 31.13 28.77 -24.39
N THR A 35 31.78 27.67 -24.05
CA THR A 35 31.56 26.78 -22.92
C THR A 35 31.75 27.41 -21.52
N GLY A 36 30.77 27.16 -20.64
CA GLY A 36 30.87 27.34 -19.20
C GLY A 36 29.93 26.39 -18.46
N ALA A 37 30.38 25.75 -17.37
CA ALA A 37 29.63 24.72 -16.64
C ALA A 37 28.27 25.20 -16.09
N GLY A 38 28.15 26.49 -15.75
CA GLY A 38 26.87 27.10 -15.32
C GLY A 38 25.86 27.32 -16.46
N THR A 39 26.30 27.22 -17.72
CA THR A 39 25.44 27.36 -18.91
C THR A 39 24.75 26.04 -19.24
N ILE A 40 25.41 24.89 -19.00
CA ILE A 40 24.82 23.56 -19.18
C ILE A 40 23.69 23.32 -18.16
N GLU A 41 23.85 23.74 -16.90
CA GLU A 41 22.76 23.65 -15.91
C GLU A 41 21.56 24.53 -16.27
N LYS A 42 21.79 25.74 -16.79
CA LYS A 42 20.72 26.62 -17.30
C LYS A 42 20.08 26.12 -18.59
N LEU A 43 20.87 25.50 -19.47
CA LEU A 43 20.40 24.92 -20.73
C LEU A 43 19.60 23.64 -20.46
N LEU A 44 20.05 22.79 -19.52
CA LEU A 44 19.29 21.64 -19.04
C LEU A 44 17.99 22.10 -18.39
N ALA A 45 18.01 23.11 -17.51
CA ALA A 45 16.79 23.67 -16.92
C ALA A 45 15.79 24.17 -17.99
N ARG A 46 16.26 24.85 -19.05
CA ARG A 46 15.41 25.31 -20.17
C ARG A 46 14.92 24.19 -21.08
N VAL A 47 15.73 23.16 -21.30
CA VAL A 47 15.31 21.93 -22.00
C VAL A 47 14.30 21.15 -21.16
N PHE A 48 14.46 21.14 -19.84
CA PHE A 48 13.49 20.59 -18.88
C PHE A 48 12.18 21.39 -18.88
N ASP A 49 12.21 22.72 -18.86
CA ASP A 49 11.01 23.55 -19.00
C ASP A 49 10.29 23.24 -20.31
N ARG A 50 11.03 22.95 -21.39
CA ARG A 50 10.45 22.54 -22.68
C ARG A 50 9.91 21.11 -22.69
N ILE A 51 10.61 20.13 -22.13
CA ILE A 51 10.13 18.73 -22.04
C ILE A 51 8.87 18.66 -21.16
N PHE A 52 8.86 19.37 -20.03
CA PHE A 52 7.68 19.50 -19.21
C PHE A 52 6.59 20.31 -19.90
N SER A 53 6.90 21.34 -20.71
CA SER A 53 5.91 22.10 -21.53
C SER A 53 5.18 21.25 -22.58
N TYR A 54 5.76 20.12 -22.99
CA TYR A 54 5.21 19.21 -24.01
C TYR A 54 4.45 18.01 -23.45
N ALA A 55 4.37 17.84 -22.12
CA ALA A 55 3.24 17.11 -21.56
C ALA A 55 1.98 17.77 -22.15
N ARG A 56 1.08 17.01 -22.78
CA ARG A 56 -0.18 17.59 -23.25
C ARG A 56 -0.97 18.04 -22.02
N PHE A 57 -0.76 19.28 -21.60
CA PHE A 57 -1.56 19.99 -20.64
C PHE A 57 -2.90 20.25 -21.30
N ASP A 58 -3.92 19.47 -20.92
CA ASP A 58 -5.28 19.88 -21.19
C ASP A 58 -5.51 21.20 -20.45
N ARG A 59 -5.60 22.30 -21.22
CA ARG A 59 -5.72 23.69 -20.74
C ARG A 59 -6.99 23.92 -19.89
N LYS A 60 -7.84 22.92 -19.70
CA LYS A 60 -9.06 23.03 -18.90
C LYS A 60 -8.83 22.83 -17.38
N SER A 61 -7.69 22.31 -16.96
CA SER A 61 -7.45 21.91 -15.56
C SER A 61 -6.58 22.88 -14.73
N LEU A 62 -6.03 23.92 -15.35
CA LEU A 62 -5.10 24.87 -14.71
C LEU A 62 -5.84 26.13 -14.24
N TYR A 63 -6.48 26.03 -13.09
CA TYR A 63 -6.62 27.18 -12.19
C TYR A 63 -5.69 26.90 -11.02
N PHE A 64 -4.65 27.73 -10.83
CA PHE A 64 -3.96 28.05 -9.55
C PHE A 64 -2.43 27.98 -9.43
N PHE A 65 -1.61 27.54 -10.40
CA PHE A 65 -0.15 27.57 -10.20
C PHE A 65 0.59 28.38 -11.27
N PRO A 66 1.00 29.64 -10.97
CA PRO A 66 1.99 30.35 -11.75
C PRO A 66 3.37 29.79 -11.38
N ASP A 67 4.07 29.25 -12.37
CA ASP A 67 5.41 28.65 -12.31
C ASP A 67 5.52 27.19 -11.77
N VAL A 68 5.61 26.23 -12.70
CA VAL A 68 5.70 24.77 -12.45
C VAL A 68 7.13 24.32 -12.14
N SER A 69 8.12 25.23 -12.27
CA SER A 69 9.52 24.94 -11.99
C SER A 69 9.81 24.81 -10.48
N ASP A 70 8.97 25.40 -9.61
CA ASP A 70 9.16 25.46 -8.16
C ASP A 70 8.39 24.41 -7.34
N ILE A 71 7.55 23.57 -7.96
CA ILE A 71 6.73 22.58 -7.24
C ILE A 71 7.45 21.27 -6.90
N PHE A 72 8.57 20.98 -7.57
CA PHE A 72 9.38 19.78 -7.32
C PHE A 72 10.68 20.13 -6.61
N THR A 73 11.00 19.38 -5.56
CA THR A 73 12.33 19.42 -4.96
C THR A 73 13.38 18.91 -5.96
N LEU A 74 14.65 19.34 -5.80
CA LEU A 74 15.76 18.85 -6.61
C LEU A 74 15.89 17.32 -6.57
N GLN A 75 15.61 16.72 -5.40
CA GLN A 75 15.64 15.27 -5.23
C GLN A 75 14.56 14.59 -6.07
N GLN A 76 13.33 15.09 -6.06
CA GLN A 76 12.24 14.55 -6.89
C GLN A 76 12.54 14.69 -8.39
N LYS A 77 13.06 15.84 -8.82
CA LYS A 77 13.47 16.05 -10.22
C LYS A 77 14.52 15.01 -10.65
N ARG A 78 15.54 14.80 -9.81
CA ARG A 78 16.58 13.78 -10.06
C ARG A 78 16.03 12.36 -10.09
N MET A 79 15.09 12.02 -9.21
CA MET A 79 14.45 10.71 -9.22
C MET A 79 13.64 10.48 -10.50
N LEU A 80 12.81 11.45 -10.90
CA LEU A 80 12.00 11.36 -12.12
C LEU A 80 12.88 11.28 -13.38
N GLN A 81 13.92 12.11 -13.47
CA GLN A 81 14.92 12.05 -14.55
C GLN A 81 15.58 10.68 -14.60
N PHE A 82 16.00 10.17 -13.45
CA PHE A 82 16.67 8.88 -13.38
C PHE A 82 15.75 7.73 -13.80
N LEU A 83 14.47 7.75 -13.40
CA LEU A 83 13.48 6.76 -13.84
C LEU A 83 13.25 6.81 -15.35
N TYR A 84 13.31 8.00 -15.95
CA TYR A 84 13.24 8.18 -17.40
C TYR A 84 14.48 7.65 -18.12
N GLU A 85 15.68 8.03 -17.66
CA GLU A 85 16.95 7.61 -18.25
C GLU A 85 17.19 6.10 -18.11
N SER A 86 16.79 5.52 -16.97
CA SER A 86 16.81 4.07 -16.75
C SER A 86 15.71 3.34 -17.52
N LYS A 87 14.84 4.09 -18.22
CA LYS A 87 13.66 3.62 -18.95
C LYS A 87 12.72 2.79 -18.07
N ALA A 88 12.72 3.03 -16.76
CA ALA A 88 11.70 2.49 -15.86
C ALA A 88 10.34 3.14 -16.17
N VAL A 89 10.37 4.44 -16.45
CA VAL A 89 9.22 5.24 -16.88
C VAL A 89 9.48 5.83 -18.26
N ARG A 90 8.48 5.83 -19.14
CA ARG A 90 8.61 6.42 -20.48
C ARG A 90 8.42 7.93 -20.47
N PHE A 91 7.44 8.43 -19.72
CA PHE A 91 7.25 9.87 -19.49
C PHE A 91 6.84 10.07 -18.03
N PRO A 92 7.77 10.47 -17.13
CA PRO A 92 7.51 10.55 -15.70
C PRO A 92 6.66 11.78 -15.37
N THR A 93 5.38 11.72 -15.72
CA THR A 93 4.46 12.84 -15.59
C THR A 93 3.76 12.74 -14.26
N VAL A 94 4.01 13.71 -13.38
CA VAL A 94 3.22 13.87 -12.15
C VAL A 94 2.15 14.91 -12.41
N PHE A 95 0.89 14.53 -12.24
CA PHE A 95 -0.22 15.48 -12.23
C PHE A 95 -0.91 15.46 -10.87
N PHE A 96 -1.65 16.51 -10.57
CA PHE A 96 -2.51 16.56 -9.41
C PHE A 96 -3.96 16.43 -9.84
N ASP A 97 -4.74 15.68 -9.08
CA ASP A 97 -6.17 15.72 -9.28
C ASP A 97 -6.71 17.13 -9.00
N PRO A 98 -7.70 17.60 -9.78
CA PRO A 98 -8.33 18.87 -9.52
C PRO A 98 -8.99 18.84 -8.12
N PRO A 99 -8.83 19.91 -7.31
CA PRO A 99 -9.52 20.00 -6.04
C PRO A 99 -11.00 20.32 -6.27
N PHE A 100 -11.88 19.75 -5.44
CA PHE A 100 -13.27 20.19 -5.37
C PHE A 100 -13.34 21.47 -4.54
N ASN A 101 -14.01 22.51 -5.05
CA ASN A 101 -14.02 23.84 -4.42
C ASN A 101 -14.69 23.83 -3.04
N ASP A 102 -15.70 23.00 -2.91
CA ASP A 102 -16.59 22.78 -1.79
C ASP A 102 -16.16 21.62 -0.87
N GLU A 103 -14.89 21.22 -0.89
CA GLU A 103 -14.38 20.10 -0.09
C GLU A 103 -13.01 20.39 0.57
N PRO A 104 -12.64 19.62 1.62
CA PRO A 104 -11.34 19.71 2.29
C PRO A 104 -10.18 19.59 1.31
N LYS A 105 -9.26 20.55 1.35
CA LYS A 105 -8.13 20.57 0.40
C LYS A 105 -7.07 19.54 0.79
N MET A 106 -6.74 18.69 -0.18
CA MET A 106 -5.65 17.72 -0.12
C MET A 106 -5.00 17.63 -1.50
N PHE A 107 -3.69 17.41 -1.53
CA PHE A 107 -2.98 17.13 -2.76
C PHE A 107 -3.04 15.63 -3.03
N ASN A 108 -3.58 15.25 -4.18
CA ASN A 108 -3.51 13.90 -4.71
C ASN A 108 -2.60 13.96 -5.94
N ALA A 109 -1.34 13.58 -5.77
CA ALA A 109 -0.38 13.49 -6.85
C ALA A 109 -0.47 12.10 -7.50
N VAL A 110 -0.38 12.05 -8.81
CA VAL A 110 -0.42 10.81 -9.58
C VAL A 110 0.78 10.77 -10.50
N LEU A 111 1.61 9.73 -10.38
CA LEU A 111 2.68 9.48 -11.35
C LEU A 111 2.13 8.56 -12.45
N ASP A 112 1.88 9.15 -13.62
CA ASP A 112 1.54 8.41 -14.83
C ASP A 112 2.82 8.12 -15.62
N PRO A 113 3.18 6.84 -15.80
CA PRO A 113 4.38 6.49 -16.55
C PRO A 113 4.24 6.60 -18.09
N ILE A 114 3.01 6.84 -18.59
CA ILE A 114 2.49 6.91 -19.97
C ILE A 114 2.89 5.76 -20.93
N ARG A 115 1.89 4.89 -21.15
CA ARG A 115 1.54 4.01 -22.30
C ARG A 115 2.68 3.44 -23.15
N LEU A 116 3.11 2.22 -22.78
CA LEU A 116 3.23 1.16 -23.78
C LEU A 116 1.81 0.75 -24.18
N LYS A 117 1.56 0.50 -25.48
CA LYS A 117 0.40 -0.30 -25.88
C LYS A 117 0.39 -1.59 -25.06
N GLU A 118 -0.80 -2.13 -24.85
CA GLU A 118 -1.14 -3.30 -24.03
C GLU A 118 -0.23 -4.54 -24.20
N SER A 119 0.68 -4.56 -25.18
CA SER A 119 1.44 -5.73 -25.60
C SER A 119 2.46 -6.27 -24.59
N TYR A 120 2.98 -5.52 -23.61
CA TYR A 120 3.98 -6.09 -22.68
C TYR A 120 3.34 -6.89 -21.54
N PHE A 121 2.25 -6.38 -20.96
CA PHE A 121 1.52 -7.07 -19.88
C PHE A 121 0.62 -8.19 -20.41
N LEU A 122 0.06 -8.07 -21.63
CA LEU A 122 -0.72 -9.11 -22.30
C LEU A 122 0.04 -10.44 -22.47
N HIS A 123 1.38 -10.43 -22.49
CA HIS A 123 2.18 -11.64 -22.68
C HIS A 123 2.66 -12.29 -21.39
N ILE A 124 2.59 -11.61 -20.24
CA ILE A 124 3.13 -12.10 -18.95
C ILE A 124 1.99 -12.35 -17.94
N ALA A 125 1.03 -11.43 -17.85
CA ALA A 125 -0.14 -11.53 -16.99
C ALA A 125 -1.18 -10.49 -17.47
N PRO A 126 -2.10 -10.86 -18.39
CA PRO A 126 -3.15 -9.98 -18.91
C PRO A 126 -3.99 -9.33 -17.80
N GLU A 127 -4.15 -10.04 -16.69
CA GLU A 127 -4.87 -9.64 -15.47
C GLU A 127 -4.21 -8.44 -14.78
N LEU A 128 -2.88 -8.30 -14.91
CA LEU A 128 -2.13 -7.17 -14.37
C LEU A 128 -2.19 -5.91 -15.22
N VAL A 129 -2.71 -5.97 -16.45
CA VAL A 129 -2.86 -4.77 -17.31
C VAL A 129 -3.80 -3.76 -16.66
N GLU A 130 -4.91 -4.24 -16.08
CA GLU A 130 -5.85 -3.41 -15.34
C GLU A 130 -5.22 -2.88 -14.03
N THR A 131 -4.40 -3.70 -13.36
CA THR A 131 -3.77 -3.38 -12.07
C THR A 131 -2.57 -2.43 -12.17
N PHE A 132 -1.73 -2.53 -13.22
CA PHE A 132 -0.60 -1.62 -13.47
C PHE A 132 -1.04 -0.33 -14.17
N GLY A 133 -2.20 -0.35 -14.82
CA GLY A 133 -2.89 0.83 -15.35
C GLY A 133 -3.55 1.68 -14.27
N GLN A 134 -3.58 1.22 -13.02
CA GLN A 134 -4.14 1.93 -11.88
C GLN A 134 -3.08 2.76 -11.17
N PHE A 135 -3.44 4.02 -10.96
CA PHE A 135 -2.62 5.16 -10.57
C PHE A 135 -1.70 4.90 -9.37
N HIS A 136 -0.43 5.29 -9.50
CA HIS A 136 0.51 5.37 -8.39
C HIS A 136 0.28 6.72 -7.71
N MET A 137 -0.45 6.68 -6.59
CA MET A 137 -1.02 7.88 -5.98
C MET A 137 -0.25 8.27 -4.73
N GLY A 138 -0.10 9.57 -4.51
CA GLY A 138 0.40 10.09 -3.26
C GLY A 138 -0.56 11.14 -2.73
N HIS A 139 -1.06 10.93 -1.52
CA HIS A 139 -1.97 11.85 -0.87
C HIS A 139 -1.32 12.48 0.37
N SER A 140 -1.42 13.80 0.48
CA SER A 140 -0.98 14.56 1.65
C SER A 140 -1.59 15.97 1.67
N PHE A 141 -1.64 16.57 2.87
CA PHE A 141 -1.91 17.99 3.05
C PHE A 141 -0.76 18.89 2.55
N ALA A 142 0.39 18.32 2.17
CA ALA A 142 1.53 19.02 1.58
C ALA A 142 1.89 18.46 0.19
N HIS A 143 2.00 19.34 -0.81
CA HIS A 143 2.25 18.96 -2.21
C HIS A 143 3.54 18.14 -2.39
N ALA A 144 4.64 18.54 -1.76
CA ALA A 144 5.93 17.86 -1.89
C ALA A 144 5.87 16.44 -1.31
N GLU A 145 5.14 16.23 -0.21
CA GLU A 145 4.95 14.90 0.37
C GLU A 145 4.08 14.02 -0.54
N ALA A 146 3.00 14.58 -1.11
CA ALA A 146 2.16 13.89 -2.08
C ALA A 146 2.97 13.40 -3.30
N ILE A 147 3.82 14.26 -3.88
CA ILE A 147 4.71 13.87 -4.98
C ILE A 147 5.66 12.74 -4.56
N SER A 148 6.30 12.87 -3.40
CA SER A 148 7.24 11.85 -2.91
C SER A 148 6.56 10.50 -2.70
N LYS A 149 5.32 10.48 -2.17
CA LYS A 149 4.52 9.26 -2.02
C LYS A 149 4.19 8.63 -3.38
N ALA A 150 3.75 9.42 -4.36
CA ALA A 150 3.43 8.92 -5.70
C ALA A 150 4.64 8.27 -6.39
N ILE A 151 5.82 8.91 -6.28
CA ILE A 151 7.09 8.36 -6.82
C ILE A 151 7.49 7.10 -6.04
N GLY A 152 7.42 7.13 -4.72
CA GLY A 152 7.81 6.02 -3.85
C GLY A 152 6.96 4.77 -4.09
N GLU A 153 5.64 4.94 -4.16
CA GLU A 153 4.68 3.87 -4.44
C GLU A 153 4.87 3.29 -5.85
N TYR A 154 5.16 4.14 -6.84
CA TYR A 154 5.54 3.67 -8.17
C TYR A 154 6.77 2.77 -8.15
N ILE A 155 7.85 3.24 -7.52
CA ILE A 155 9.11 2.48 -7.47
C ILE A 155 8.89 1.15 -6.74
N GLU A 156 8.13 1.16 -5.64
CA GLU A 156 7.79 -0.02 -4.86
C GLU A 156 7.04 -1.05 -5.70
N ARG A 157 5.91 -0.65 -6.29
CA ARG A 157 5.08 -1.52 -7.13
C ARG A 157 5.87 -2.02 -8.34
N PHE A 158 6.63 -1.15 -9.01
CA PHE A 158 7.42 -1.50 -10.19
C PHE A 158 8.40 -2.65 -9.96
N VAL A 159 9.04 -2.71 -8.78
CA VAL A 159 10.05 -3.74 -8.51
C VAL A 159 9.50 -5.01 -7.85
N LEU A 160 8.29 -4.95 -7.28
CA LEU A 160 7.62 -6.09 -6.65
C LEU A 160 6.55 -6.74 -7.54
N LEU A 161 6.14 -6.08 -8.62
CA LEU A 161 5.18 -6.63 -9.58
C LEU A 161 5.76 -7.69 -10.51
N PRO A 162 6.95 -7.58 -11.14
CA PRO A 162 7.43 -8.63 -12.03
C PRO A 162 8.07 -9.80 -11.26
N TRP A 163 7.60 -11.03 -11.49
CA TRP A 163 8.26 -12.25 -11.05
C TRP A 163 8.72 -13.09 -12.25
N ARG A 164 9.80 -13.86 -12.08
CA ARG A 164 10.25 -14.81 -13.11
C ARG A 164 10.72 -16.11 -12.48
N THR A 165 9.93 -17.15 -12.72
CA THR A 165 10.07 -18.48 -12.11
C THR A 165 11.44 -19.13 -12.38
N HIS A 166 12.13 -18.79 -13.47
CA HIS A 166 13.49 -19.31 -13.76
C HIS A 166 14.58 -18.84 -12.79
N SER A 167 14.29 -17.82 -11.98
CA SER A 167 15.18 -17.37 -10.89
C SER A 167 14.80 -17.93 -9.53
N PHE A 168 13.71 -18.70 -9.45
CA PHE A 168 13.16 -19.24 -8.21
C PHE A 168 13.61 -20.67 -8.03
N ILE A 169 13.67 -21.10 -6.77
CA ILE A 169 13.85 -22.52 -6.44
C ILE A 169 12.46 -23.15 -6.45
N CYS A 170 12.22 -24.17 -7.26
CA CYS A 170 11.02 -25.00 -7.16
C CYS A 170 11.34 -26.24 -6.35
N ALA A 171 10.74 -26.39 -5.17
CA ALA A 171 10.98 -27.52 -4.27
C ALA A 171 9.84 -27.66 -3.26
N SER A 172 9.65 -28.88 -2.75
CA SER A 172 8.79 -29.14 -1.60
C SER A 172 9.50 -28.83 -0.27
N GLU A 173 8.74 -28.70 0.82
CA GLU A 173 9.30 -28.51 2.17
C GLU A 173 10.25 -29.65 2.55
N LYS A 174 9.88 -30.89 2.19
CA LYS A 174 10.68 -32.08 2.45
C LYS A 174 12.00 -32.06 1.69
N ASP A 175 12.00 -31.62 0.43
CA ASP A 175 13.21 -31.50 -0.38
C ASP A 175 14.14 -30.39 0.11
N LEU A 176 13.59 -29.25 0.52
CA LEU A 176 14.38 -28.17 1.13
C LEU A 176 15.02 -28.60 2.44
N SER A 177 14.26 -29.30 3.30
CA SER A 177 14.75 -29.85 4.56
C SER A 177 15.87 -30.85 4.34
N ARG A 178 15.70 -31.79 3.39
CA ARG A 178 16.72 -32.80 3.03
C ARG A 178 18.03 -32.14 2.53
N LYS A 179 17.91 -31.01 1.82
CA LYS A 179 19.04 -30.25 1.30
C LYS A 179 19.63 -29.25 2.32
N GLY A 180 19.09 -29.17 3.54
CA GLY A 180 19.58 -28.31 4.60
C GLY A 180 19.30 -26.81 4.38
N TYR A 181 18.30 -26.45 3.59
CA TYR A 181 17.89 -25.06 3.44
C TYR A 181 17.12 -24.58 4.67
N THR A 182 17.34 -23.31 5.05
CA THR A 182 16.45 -22.59 5.97
C THR A 182 15.35 -21.92 5.15
N PHE A 183 14.09 -22.15 5.50
CA PHE A 183 12.93 -21.62 4.77
C PHE A 183 11.77 -21.31 5.71
N LEU A 184 10.92 -20.37 5.30
CA LEU A 184 9.69 -20.03 6.02
C LEU A 184 8.61 -21.09 5.73
N LEU A 185 8.07 -21.68 6.79
CA LEU A 185 7.09 -22.76 6.70
C LEU A 185 5.75 -22.24 6.12
N PRO A 186 5.28 -22.77 4.97
CA PRO A 186 4.02 -22.36 4.32
C PRO A 186 2.80 -22.51 5.24
N ARG A 187 2.77 -23.57 6.07
CA ARG A 187 1.71 -23.81 7.05
C ARG A 187 1.54 -22.70 8.10
N ILE A 188 2.57 -21.89 8.35
CA ILE A 188 2.46 -20.75 9.28
C ILE A 188 1.83 -19.56 8.55
N ILE A 189 2.03 -19.43 7.24
CA ILE A 189 1.45 -18.36 6.42
C ILE A 189 -0.03 -18.65 6.11
N SER A 190 -0.36 -19.89 5.75
CA SER A 190 -1.73 -20.28 5.41
C SER A 190 -2.66 -20.20 6.61
N LYS A 191 -3.67 -19.33 6.51
CA LYS A 191 -4.68 -19.09 7.56
C LYS A 191 -6.09 -19.52 7.15
N PHE A 192 -6.21 -20.51 6.26
CA PHE A 192 -7.52 -21.04 5.86
C PHE A 192 -8.08 -22.03 6.87
N SER A 193 -9.39 -21.92 7.14
CA SER A 193 -10.14 -22.85 7.99
C SER A 193 -10.32 -24.22 7.35
N GLU A 194 -10.63 -25.24 8.15
CA GLU A 194 -10.94 -26.58 7.62
C GLU A 194 -12.14 -26.56 6.68
N GLN A 195 -13.18 -25.77 6.99
CA GLN A 195 -14.32 -25.58 6.10
C GLN A 195 -13.90 -24.99 4.73
N GLN A 196 -13.02 -23.98 4.73
CA GLN A 196 -12.47 -23.45 3.47
C GLN A 196 -11.68 -24.52 2.71
N LYS A 197 -10.88 -25.35 3.40
CA LYS A 197 -10.13 -26.46 2.78
C LYS A 197 -11.01 -27.61 2.28
N GLU A 198 -12.21 -27.77 2.81
CA GLU A 198 -13.21 -28.71 2.29
C GLU A 198 -13.84 -28.21 0.99
N MET A 199 -14.12 -26.90 0.92
CA MET A 199 -14.70 -26.26 -0.26
C MET A 199 -13.68 -26.01 -1.38
N HIS A 200 -12.42 -25.78 -1.02
CA HIS A 200 -11.33 -25.41 -1.92
C HIS A 200 -10.13 -26.33 -1.70
N SER A 201 -9.99 -27.34 -2.56
CA SER A 201 -8.90 -28.31 -2.45
C SER A 201 -7.53 -27.68 -2.65
N GLU A 202 -7.47 -26.54 -3.37
CA GLU A 202 -6.26 -25.75 -3.57
C GLU A 202 -5.71 -25.10 -2.28
N PHE A 203 -6.48 -25.11 -1.17
CA PHE A 203 -6.03 -24.60 0.14
C PHE A 203 -5.36 -25.66 1.01
N ARG A 204 -5.38 -26.93 0.58
CA ARG A 204 -4.80 -28.04 1.33
C ARG A 204 -3.29 -28.09 1.11
N LEU A 205 -2.56 -28.10 2.21
CA LEU A 205 -1.11 -28.18 2.24
C LEU A 205 -0.66 -29.60 2.60
N ASN A 206 0.45 -30.02 2.01
CA ASN A 206 1.28 -31.11 2.53
C ASN A 206 2.75 -30.85 2.18
N GLU A 207 3.67 -31.51 2.88
CA GLU A 207 5.11 -31.25 2.79
C GLU A 207 5.76 -31.74 1.48
N GLU A 208 5.03 -32.48 0.65
CA GLU A 208 5.49 -32.99 -0.65
C GLU A 208 5.11 -32.06 -1.81
N LEU A 209 4.16 -31.14 -1.61
CA LEU A 209 3.74 -30.22 -2.66
C LEU A 209 4.85 -29.19 -2.94
N PRO A 210 5.12 -28.90 -4.22
CA PRO A 210 6.13 -27.93 -4.59
C PRO A 210 5.63 -26.51 -4.33
N PHE A 211 6.57 -25.64 -3.94
CA PHE A 211 6.41 -24.20 -3.96
C PHE A 211 7.54 -23.58 -4.76
N PHE A 212 7.32 -22.40 -5.29
CA PHE A 212 8.43 -21.54 -5.69
C PHE A 212 8.92 -20.70 -4.52
N TRP A 213 10.24 -20.62 -4.41
CA TRP A 213 10.93 -19.97 -3.32
C TRP A 213 11.89 -18.90 -3.83
N VAL A 214 11.94 -17.78 -3.11
CA VAL A 214 12.92 -16.71 -3.30
C VAL A 214 13.79 -16.51 -2.08
N LYS A 215 15.02 -16.02 -2.30
CA LYS A 215 15.90 -15.65 -1.21
C LYS A 215 15.38 -14.38 -0.52
N GLY A 216 15.03 -14.50 0.75
CA GLY A 216 14.79 -13.40 1.67
C GLY A 216 15.80 -13.40 2.82
N ARG A 217 15.51 -12.61 3.83
CA ARG A 217 16.33 -12.44 5.03
C ARG A 217 15.47 -12.37 6.29
N SER A 218 15.99 -12.85 7.41
CA SER A 218 15.41 -12.58 8.73
C SER A 218 15.88 -11.23 9.27
N PHE A 219 15.06 -10.62 10.12
CA PHE A 219 15.39 -9.39 10.82
C PHE A 219 15.15 -9.56 12.33
N PRO A 220 16.06 -9.07 13.21
CA PRO A 220 17.35 -8.46 12.90
C PRO A 220 18.42 -9.49 12.48
N GLY A 221 19.55 -9.01 11.95
CA GLY A 221 20.75 -9.82 11.67
C GLY A 221 20.88 -10.35 10.24
N GLY A 222 19.83 -10.30 9.42
CA GLY A 222 19.94 -10.51 7.97
C GLY A 222 20.29 -11.93 7.54
N LYS A 223 19.98 -12.95 8.34
CA LYS A 223 20.28 -14.35 7.98
C LYS A 223 19.47 -14.74 6.75
N SER A 224 20.13 -15.42 5.80
CA SER A 224 19.48 -15.87 4.56
C SER A 224 18.39 -16.91 4.88
N ILE A 225 17.23 -16.75 4.26
CA ILE A 225 16.10 -17.68 4.35
C ILE A 225 15.40 -17.76 3.00
N LEU A 226 14.75 -18.87 2.69
CA LEU A 226 13.83 -18.96 1.56
C LEU A 226 12.42 -18.57 1.98
N LEU A 227 11.80 -17.68 1.21
CA LEU A 227 10.41 -17.25 1.38
C LEU A 227 9.56 -17.81 0.24
N PRO A 228 8.32 -18.28 0.49
CA PRO A 228 7.40 -18.63 -0.58
C PRO A 228 7.13 -17.42 -1.47
N SER A 229 7.25 -17.57 -2.78
CA SER A 229 7.08 -16.46 -3.74
C SER A 229 5.71 -15.78 -3.63
N GLN A 230 4.68 -16.53 -3.24
CA GLN A 230 3.31 -16.03 -2.97
C GLN A 230 3.27 -14.95 -1.88
N SER A 231 4.20 -14.98 -0.91
CA SER A 231 4.28 -13.98 0.15
C SER A 231 5.04 -12.70 -0.25
N VAL A 232 5.65 -12.70 -1.45
CA VAL A 232 6.59 -11.67 -1.88
C VAL A 232 6.05 -10.80 -3.02
N PHE A 233 5.57 -11.41 -4.10
CA PHE A 233 5.25 -10.67 -5.33
C PHE A 233 3.74 -10.46 -5.46
N TRP A 234 3.33 -9.22 -5.70
CA TRP A 234 1.92 -8.83 -5.72
C TRP A 234 1.14 -9.52 -6.84
N GLY A 235 1.69 -9.62 -8.05
CA GLY A 235 0.96 -10.27 -9.15
C GLY A 235 1.14 -11.78 -9.26
N TYR A 236 1.84 -12.41 -8.31
CA TYR A 236 2.25 -13.81 -8.42
C TYR A 236 1.09 -14.75 -8.76
N ASN A 237 1.17 -15.42 -9.90
CA ASN A 237 0.19 -16.41 -10.33
C ASN A 237 0.63 -17.83 -9.91
N GLN A 238 -0.13 -18.45 -9.02
CA GLN A 238 0.12 -19.75 -8.40
C GLN A 238 -0.14 -20.94 -9.36
N SER A 239 -0.81 -20.70 -10.50
CA SER A 239 -1.22 -21.77 -11.43
C SER A 239 -0.05 -22.48 -12.11
N HIS A 240 1.15 -21.88 -12.12
CA HIS A 240 2.31 -22.40 -12.86
C HIS A 240 2.91 -23.70 -12.31
N ALA A 241 2.64 -24.10 -11.06
CA ALA A 241 3.22 -25.32 -10.46
C ALA A 241 2.23 -26.15 -9.62
N GLN A 242 0.91 -25.97 -9.78
CA GLN A 242 -0.09 -26.59 -8.90
C GLN A 242 0.19 -26.30 -7.41
N GLU A 243 0.71 -25.10 -7.12
CA GLU A 243 1.01 -24.70 -5.75
C GLU A 243 -0.30 -24.54 -4.97
N PRO A 244 -0.36 -25.02 -3.73
CA PRO A 244 -1.42 -24.62 -2.82
C PRO A 244 -1.42 -23.12 -2.58
N PHE A 245 -2.59 -22.55 -2.31
CA PHE A 245 -2.70 -21.16 -1.92
C PHE A 245 -2.28 -21.00 -0.47
N LEU A 246 -1.43 -20.00 -0.21
CA LEU A 246 -1.04 -19.60 1.14
C LEU A 246 -1.84 -18.40 1.65
N GLY A 247 -2.47 -17.65 0.74
CA GLY A 247 -3.16 -16.42 1.02
C GLY A 247 -3.25 -15.59 -0.25
N GLU A 248 -3.86 -14.43 -0.14
CA GLU A 248 -3.94 -13.49 -1.26
C GLU A 248 -2.62 -12.76 -1.46
N SER A 249 -2.12 -12.74 -2.71
CA SER A 249 -0.99 -11.90 -3.09
C SER A 249 -1.44 -10.43 -3.13
N ASN A 250 -0.93 -9.62 -2.22
CA ASN A 250 -1.23 -8.19 -2.14
C ASN A 250 0.03 -7.35 -1.84
N THR A 251 -0.11 -6.03 -1.76
CA THR A 251 1.01 -5.13 -1.45
C THR A 251 1.36 -5.07 0.03
N SER A 252 0.50 -5.50 0.96
CA SER A 252 0.69 -5.33 2.41
C SER A 252 2.09 -5.67 2.91
N GLY A 253 2.75 -4.75 3.62
CA GLY A 253 4.11 -4.91 4.10
C GLY A 253 5.20 -4.58 3.07
N ALA A 254 4.82 -4.21 1.85
CA ALA A 254 5.72 -3.57 0.90
C ALA A 254 5.99 -2.13 1.32
N ALA A 255 7.22 -1.68 1.15
CA ALA A 255 7.61 -0.32 1.47
C ALA A 255 8.88 0.08 0.73
N GLY A 256 8.93 1.32 0.25
CA GLY A 256 10.15 1.98 -0.22
C GLY A 256 10.63 3.08 0.73
N MET A 257 11.91 3.05 1.14
CA MET A 257 12.54 4.10 1.96
C MET A 257 14.03 4.25 1.63
N PHE A 258 14.67 5.33 2.11
CA PHE A 258 16.12 5.55 1.92
C PHE A 258 17.01 4.67 2.82
N THR A 259 16.42 3.97 3.79
CA THR A 259 17.11 2.99 4.63
C THR A 259 16.33 1.68 4.63
N GLN A 260 17.04 0.57 4.83
CA GLN A 260 16.42 -0.75 4.86
C GLN A 260 15.52 -0.90 6.10
N GLU A 261 16.00 -0.42 7.25
CA GLU A 261 15.28 -0.37 8.52
C GLU A 261 14.02 0.48 8.43
N GLY A 262 14.09 1.63 7.75
CA GLY A 262 12.93 2.49 7.52
C GLY A 262 11.88 1.80 6.65
N ALA A 263 12.31 1.09 5.60
CA ALA A 263 11.39 0.35 4.73
C ALA A 263 10.72 -0.80 5.51
N ILE A 264 11.50 -1.57 6.29
CA ILE A 264 10.96 -2.63 7.15
C ILE A 264 9.97 -2.04 8.15
N LEU A 265 10.30 -0.95 8.85
CA LEU A 265 9.41 -0.31 9.82
C LEU A 265 8.09 0.15 9.18
N SER A 266 8.16 0.76 7.98
CA SER A 266 6.96 1.18 7.26
C SER A 266 6.06 -0.01 6.92
N GLY A 267 6.65 -1.11 6.41
CA GLY A 267 5.90 -2.34 6.15
C GLY A 267 5.32 -2.97 7.41
N LEU A 268 6.05 -2.91 8.54
CA LEU A 268 5.55 -3.39 9.83
C LEU A 268 4.35 -2.59 10.33
N ARG A 269 4.39 -1.26 10.25
CA ARG A 269 3.26 -0.39 10.64
C ARG A 269 2.00 -0.76 9.87
N GLU A 270 2.11 -0.94 8.55
CA GLU A 270 0.99 -1.35 7.71
C GLU A 270 0.44 -2.73 8.11
N LEU A 271 1.32 -3.72 8.27
CA LEU A 271 0.92 -5.07 8.67
C LEU A 271 0.23 -5.10 10.05
N ILE A 272 0.75 -4.33 11.02
CA ILE A 272 0.18 -4.24 12.37
C ILE A 272 -1.19 -3.55 12.36
N HIS A 273 -1.34 -2.49 11.56
CA HIS A 273 -2.63 -1.82 11.40
C HIS A 273 -3.68 -2.77 10.83
N ARG A 274 -3.35 -3.46 9.72
CA ARG A 274 -4.25 -4.40 9.04
C ARG A 274 -4.61 -5.58 9.95
N ASP A 275 -3.65 -6.09 10.72
CA ASP A 275 -3.87 -7.12 11.75
C ASP A 275 -4.92 -6.65 12.78
N GLY A 276 -4.72 -5.46 13.36
CA GLY A 276 -5.64 -4.90 14.34
C GLY A 276 -7.03 -4.67 13.77
N PHE A 277 -7.12 -3.99 12.63
CA PHE A 277 -8.39 -3.75 11.95
C PHE A 277 -9.19 -5.03 11.73
N LEU A 278 -8.56 -6.08 11.17
CA LEU A 278 -9.24 -7.34 10.88
C LEU A 278 -9.64 -8.11 12.13
N ILE A 279 -8.83 -8.05 13.20
CA ILE A 279 -9.21 -8.67 14.49
C ILE A 279 -10.49 -8.03 15.02
N PHE A 280 -10.60 -6.70 15.03
CA PHE A 280 -11.81 -6.00 15.46
C PHE A 280 -12.98 -6.25 14.50
N TRP A 281 -12.74 -6.19 13.18
CA TRP A 281 -13.77 -6.36 12.16
C TRP A 281 -14.38 -7.76 12.16
N LEU A 282 -13.56 -8.80 12.02
CA LEU A 282 -14.01 -10.18 11.93
C LEU A 282 -14.62 -10.66 13.24
N ASN A 283 -14.20 -10.13 14.39
CA ASN A 283 -14.84 -10.45 15.68
C ASN A 283 -16.06 -9.58 16.01
N THR A 284 -16.47 -8.65 15.13
CA THR A 284 -17.56 -7.70 15.41
C THR A 284 -17.37 -6.96 16.75
N ILE A 285 -16.11 -6.64 17.10
CA ILE A 285 -15.77 -5.94 18.34
C ILE A 285 -15.88 -4.45 18.10
N ALA A 286 -16.69 -3.75 18.90
CA ALA A 286 -16.73 -2.29 18.86
C ALA A 286 -15.44 -1.71 19.46
N PRO A 287 -14.55 -1.10 18.65
CA PRO A 287 -13.30 -0.55 19.14
C PRO A 287 -13.54 0.68 20.03
N PRO A 288 -12.68 0.94 21.03
CA PRO A 288 -12.65 2.22 21.73
C PRO A 288 -12.60 3.39 20.76
N ARG A 289 -13.31 4.47 21.09
CA ARG A 289 -13.40 5.69 20.27
C ARG A 289 -12.58 6.81 20.91
N ILE A 290 -11.89 7.59 20.10
CA ILE A 290 -11.22 8.83 20.52
C ILE A 290 -12.16 9.99 20.25
N ASP A 291 -12.41 10.83 21.25
CA ASP A 291 -13.09 12.11 21.06
C ASP A 291 -12.18 13.08 20.28
N PRO A 292 -12.49 13.41 19.01
CA PRO A 292 -11.62 14.25 18.18
C PRO A 292 -11.46 15.68 18.75
N SER A 293 -12.41 16.15 19.57
CA SER A 293 -12.36 17.49 20.17
C SER A 293 -11.28 17.63 21.24
N THR A 294 -10.80 16.51 21.79
CA THR A 294 -9.77 16.46 22.84
C THR A 294 -8.34 16.42 22.29
N ILE A 295 -8.18 16.35 20.96
CA ILE A 295 -6.86 16.31 20.30
C ILE A 295 -6.28 17.72 20.23
N GLN A 296 -5.14 17.93 20.90
CA GLN A 296 -4.46 19.23 20.99
C GLN A 296 -3.42 19.47 19.88
N ASN A 297 -3.20 18.52 18.98
CA ASN A 297 -2.28 18.68 17.87
C ASN A 297 -2.84 19.67 16.83
N ASN A 298 -2.18 20.81 16.66
CA ASN A 298 -2.64 21.90 15.78
C ASN A 298 -2.95 21.47 14.34
N ARG A 299 -2.15 20.55 13.76
CA ARG A 299 -2.35 20.07 12.39
C ARG A 299 -3.62 19.24 12.29
N ILE A 300 -3.79 18.26 13.18
CA ILE A 300 -4.99 17.41 13.24
C ILE A 300 -6.23 18.25 13.53
N SER A 301 -6.17 19.14 14.53
CA SER A 301 -7.31 20.02 14.83
C SER A 301 -7.68 20.93 13.65
N SER A 302 -6.70 21.36 12.84
CA SER A 302 -6.96 22.13 11.62
C SER A 302 -7.69 21.31 10.56
N ILE A 303 -7.25 20.06 10.33
CA ILE A 303 -7.89 19.11 9.42
C ILE A 303 -9.34 18.85 9.87
N LEU A 304 -9.55 18.51 11.13
CA LEU A 304 -10.88 18.25 11.71
C LEU A 304 -11.82 19.45 11.61
N ARG A 305 -11.33 20.67 11.88
CA ARG A 305 -12.11 21.90 11.66
C ARG A 305 -12.47 22.08 10.18
N GLY A 306 -11.56 21.76 9.28
CA GLY A 306 -11.81 21.75 7.84
C GLY A 306 -12.94 20.80 7.47
N LEU A 307 -12.84 19.53 7.87
CA LEU A 307 -13.87 18.50 7.66
C LEU A 307 -15.24 18.94 8.18
N LYS A 308 -15.28 19.48 9.41
CA LYS A 308 -16.51 19.99 10.03
C LYS A 308 -17.14 21.15 9.25
N ARG A 309 -16.35 22.07 8.68
CA ARG A 309 -16.88 23.16 7.83
C ARG A 309 -17.62 22.62 6.61
N TYR A 310 -17.18 21.48 6.09
CA TYR A 310 -17.81 20.77 4.97
C TYR A 310 -18.86 19.74 5.42
N ARG A 311 -19.31 19.82 6.69
CA ARG A 311 -20.36 18.99 7.28
C ARG A 311 -20.04 17.49 7.34
N PHE A 312 -18.76 17.11 7.29
CA PHE A 312 -18.35 15.75 7.61
C PHE A 312 -18.33 15.54 9.12
N GLU A 313 -18.80 14.37 9.54
CA GLU A 313 -18.54 13.83 10.88
C GLU A 313 -17.31 12.92 10.80
N VAL A 314 -16.50 12.91 11.86
CA VAL A 314 -15.27 12.11 11.92
C VAL A 314 -15.30 11.27 13.18
N GLU A 315 -15.12 9.96 13.00
CA GLU A 315 -14.99 9.00 14.09
C GLU A 315 -13.60 8.40 14.05
N ILE A 316 -12.89 8.42 15.18
CA ILE A 316 -11.54 7.86 15.30
C ILE A 316 -11.64 6.64 16.21
N LEU A 317 -11.38 5.47 15.66
CA LEU A 317 -11.46 4.17 16.31
C LEU A 317 -10.06 3.67 16.62
N ASP A 318 -9.81 3.28 17.87
CA ASP A 318 -8.56 2.69 18.30
C ASP A 318 -8.61 1.17 18.14
N VAL A 319 -7.87 0.65 17.16
CA VAL A 319 -7.76 -0.77 16.84
C VAL A 319 -6.42 -1.36 17.33
N THR A 320 -5.77 -0.72 18.29
CA THR A 320 -4.51 -1.18 18.89
C THR A 320 -4.70 -2.55 19.57
N THR A 321 -3.80 -3.49 19.26
CA THR A 321 -3.84 -4.87 19.76
C THR A 321 -2.79 -5.13 20.85
N ASP A 322 -2.61 -6.42 21.19
CA ASP A 322 -1.56 -6.90 22.10
C ASP A 322 -0.13 -6.62 21.61
N ILE A 323 0.05 -6.16 20.37
CA ILE A 323 1.33 -5.68 19.84
C ILE A 323 1.72 -4.33 20.48
N GLY A 324 0.75 -3.53 20.93
CA GLY A 324 1.01 -2.29 21.67
C GLY A 324 1.40 -1.08 20.81
N LEU A 325 1.48 -1.23 19.48
CA LEU A 325 1.69 -0.11 18.56
C LEU A 325 0.34 0.62 18.30
N PRO A 326 0.24 1.93 18.59
CA PRO A 326 -0.97 2.70 18.34
C PRO A 326 -1.43 2.58 16.87
N SER A 327 -2.65 2.09 16.69
CA SER A 327 -3.25 1.84 15.37
C SER A 327 -4.68 2.37 15.36
N PHE A 328 -4.99 3.21 14.37
CA PHE A 328 -6.28 3.88 14.28
C PHE A 328 -6.97 3.62 12.96
N VAL A 329 -8.29 3.54 13.05
CA VAL A 329 -9.21 3.55 11.92
C VAL A 329 -10.01 4.84 12.00
N THR A 330 -10.04 5.64 10.94
CA THR A 330 -10.87 6.84 10.89
C THR A 330 -12.04 6.61 9.95
N LEU A 331 -13.26 6.90 10.39
CA LEU A 331 -14.43 6.98 9.53
C LEU A 331 -14.74 8.44 9.22
N LEU A 332 -14.83 8.76 7.93
CA LEU A 332 -15.36 10.02 7.44
C LEU A 332 -16.82 9.78 7.03
N ILE A 333 -17.75 10.45 7.71
CA ILE A 333 -19.17 10.28 7.47
C ILE A 333 -19.70 11.52 6.76
N ASP A 334 -20.20 11.31 5.54
CA ASP A 334 -20.86 12.34 4.74
C ASP A 334 -22.37 12.22 4.92
N GLY A 335 -23.00 13.27 5.46
CA GLY A 335 -24.46 13.40 5.57
C GLY A 335 -25.02 14.57 4.77
N SER A 336 -24.22 15.16 3.88
CA SER A 336 -24.57 16.41 3.18
C SER A 336 -25.76 16.27 2.23
N SER A 337 -26.01 15.07 1.71
CA SER A 337 -27.14 14.74 0.83
C SER A 337 -28.42 14.33 1.58
N GLY A 338 -28.42 14.33 2.92
CA GLY A 338 -29.52 13.88 3.77
C GLY A 338 -29.46 12.39 4.15
N GLU A 339 -28.69 11.60 3.41
CA GLU A 339 -28.37 10.21 3.75
C GLU A 339 -26.92 10.08 4.20
N LYS A 340 -26.65 9.24 5.21
CA LYS A 340 -25.29 9.05 5.72
C LYS A 340 -24.54 7.99 4.93
N ARG A 341 -23.31 8.31 4.55
CA ARG A 341 -22.34 7.44 3.87
C ARG A 341 -21.04 7.45 4.66
N ALA A 342 -20.26 6.38 4.60
CA ALA A 342 -19.00 6.31 5.34
C ALA A 342 -17.84 5.86 4.45
N PHE A 343 -16.69 6.47 4.68
CA PHE A 343 -15.40 6.09 4.13
C PHE A 343 -14.47 5.76 5.28
N ILE A 344 -13.52 4.87 5.07
CA ILE A 344 -12.58 4.43 6.10
C ILE A 344 -11.13 4.71 5.66
N GLY A 345 -10.26 5.03 6.60
CA GLY A 345 -8.81 5.10 6.41
C GLY A 345 -8.08 4.61 7.66
N GLY A 346 -6.80 4.32 7.52
CA GLY A 346 -5.98 3.65 8.52
C GLY A 346 -4.62 4.31 8.75
N GLY A 347 -4.04 4.04 9.90
CA GLY A 347 -2.70 4.51 10.22
C GLY A 347 -2.16 3.89 11.51
N ALA A 348 -0.85 3.65 11.54
CA ALA A 348 -0.15 3.14 12.71
C ALA A 348 1.23 3.78 12.84
N SER A 349 1.57 4.18 14.07
CA SER A 349 2.83 4.82 14.41
C SER A 349 2.97 4.80 15.94
N SER A 350 4.20 4.74 16.43
CA SER A 350 4.43 4.99 17.85
C SER A 350 4.28 6.46 18.24
N VAL A 351 4.01 7.36 17.29
CA VAL A 351 3.45 8.68 17.58
C VAL A 351 1.95 8.64 17.25
N PRO A 352 1.04 8.51 18.24
CA PRO A 352 -0.39 8.35 17.99
C PRO A 352 -1.00 9.46 17.12
N GLU A 353 -0.52 10.69 17.26
CA GLU A 353 -0.91 11.82 16.42
C GLU A 353 -0.57 11.58 14.94
N GLU A 354 0.61 11.05 14.63
CA GLU A 354 0.98 10.72 13.24
C GLU A 354 0.09 9.62 12.67
N ALA A 355 -0.23 8.61 13.48
CA ALA A 355 -1.11 7.51 13.07
C ALA A 355 -2.54 8.01 12.76
N ILE A 356 -3.08 8.93 13.57
CA ILE A 356 -4.37 9.60 13.31
C ILE A 356 -4.28 10.46 12.05
N GLU A 357 -3.18 11.20 11.86
CA GLU A 357 -3.01 12.03 10.67
C GLU A 357 -2.95 11.21 9.38
N GLN A 358 -2.25 10.07 9.40
CA GLN A 358 -2.23 9.11 8.30
C GLN A 358 -3.63 8.58 7.99
N ALA A 359 -4.39 8.16 9.01
CA ALA A 359 -5.75 7.66 8.84
C ALA A 359 -6.70 8.73 8.26
N LEU A 360 -6.56 9.99 8.70
CA LEU A 360 -7.30 11.13 8.15
C LEU A 360 -6.92 11.43 6.70
N ALA A 361 -5.63 11.30 6.37
CA ALA A 361 -5.14 11.53 5.03
C ALA A 361 -5.66 10.45 4.05
N GLU A 362 -5.61 9.18 4.47
CA GLU A 362 -6.07 8.05 3.68
C GLU A 362 -7.58 8.10 3.45
N VAL A 363 -8.39 8.34 4.49
CA VAL A 363 -9.85 8.39 4.34
C VAL A 363 -10.30 9.52 3.41
N LEU A 364 -9.63 10.67 3.47
CA LEU A 364 -9.89 11.78 2.55
C LEU A 364 -9.51 11.43 1.11
N SER A 365 -8.41 10.70 0.91
CA SER A 365 -8.00 10.24 -0.41
C SER A 365 -9.03 9.28 -1.02
N ILE A 366 -9.59 8.36 -0.22
CA ILE A 366 -10.62 7.41 -0.63
C ILE A 366 -11.92 8.15 -0.95
N TYR A 367 -12.31 9.12 -0.13
CA TYR A 367 -13.45 9.98 -0.41
C TYR A 367 -13.31 10.72 -1.74
N HIS A 368 -12.17 11.39 -1.96
CA HIS A 368 -11.92 12.12 -3.21
C HIS A 368 -11.85 11.20 -4.44
N TYR A 369 -11.29 10.00 -4.28
CA TYR A 369 -11.31 8.98 -5.33
C TYR A 369 -12.75 8.62 -5.71
N TRP A 370 -13.58 8.27 -4.72
CA TRP A 370 -14.99 7.97 -4.94
C TRP A 370 -15.75 9.16 -5.52
N ARG A 371 -15.48 10.38 -5.07
CA ARG A 371 -16.17 11.59 -5.55
C ARG A 371 -16.00 11.84 -7.06
N ARG A 372 -14.89 11.38 -7.66
CA ARG A 372 -14.58 11.60 -9.09
C ARG A 372 -15.35 10.69 -10.05
N GLY A 373 -15.87 9.56 -9.58
CA GLY A 373 -16.56 8.61 -10.46
C GLY A 373 -17.10 7.36 -9.80
N GLY A 374 -17.11 7.31 -8.47
CA GLY A 374 -17.73 6.26 -7.68
C GLY A 374 -19.26 6.33 -7.74
N SER A 375 -19.88 5.25 -7.29
CA SER A 375 -21.33 5.08 -7.27
C SER A 375 -21.80 4.87 -5.84
N ASP A 376 -22.90 5.52 -5.46
CA ASP A 376 -23.62 5.30 -4.19
C ASP A 376 -24.77 4.28 -4.33
N HIS A 377 -25.03 3.79 -5.55
CA HIS A 377 -26.04 2.79 -5.83
C HIS A 377 -25.50 1.36 -5.84
N PHE A 378 -24.21 1.17 -5.50
CA PHE A 378 -23.62 -0.15 -5.39
C PHE A 378 -24.12 -0.82 -4.11
N ASN A 379 -24.90 -1.88 -4.27
CA ASN A 379 -25.44 -2.66 -3.16
C ASN A 379 -24.69 -3.98 -3.02
N LEU A 380 -24.77 -4.55 -1.83
CA LEU A 380 -24.28 -5.90 -1.60
C LEU A 380 -24.96 -6.84 -2.61
N PRO A 381 -24.19 -7.65 -3.37
CA PRO A 381 -24.77 -8.59 -4.33
C PRO A 381 -25.85 -9.47 -3.71
N THR A 382 -26.84 -9.89 -4.49
CA THR A 382 -27.93 -10.75 -3.99
C THR A 382 -28.09 -11.97 -4.92
N PRO A 383 -27.92 -13.21 -4.43
CA PRO A 383 -27.54 -13.57 -3.05
C PRO A 383 -26.06 -13.26 -2.77
N TYR A 384 -25.75 -12.73 -1.58
CA TYR A 384 -24.36 -12.65 -1.10
C TYR A 384 -24.09 -13.81 -0.15
N VAL A 385 -23.03 -14.56 -0.43
CA VAL A 385 -22.58 -15.68 0.41
C VAL A 385 -21.23 -15.30 1.03
N PRO A 386 -21.19 -15.03 2.35
CA PRO A 386 -19.96 -14.63 3.04
C PRO A 386 -18.83 -15.63 2.81
N PHE A 387 -17.61 -15.09 2.65
CA PHE A 387 -16.39 -15.90 2.53
C PHE A 387 -16.40 -16.92 1.38
N SER A 388 -17.11 -16.61 0.30
CA SER A 388 -17.17 -17.46 -0.90
C SER A 388 -16.64 -16.74 -2.14
N LYS A 389 -16.39 -17.50 -3.22
CA LYS A 389 -16.02 -16.92 -4.53
C LYS A 389 -17.24 -16.28 -5.20
N GLU A 390 -18.43 -16.79 -4.92
CA GLU A 390 -19.68 -16.34 -5.51
C GLU A 390 -20.02 -14.95 -5.00
N ASN A 391 -20.19 -14.00 -5.92
CA ASN A 391 -20.59 -12.63 -5.60
C ASN A 391 -19.65 -11.93 -4.59
N SER A 392 -18.35 -12.28 -4.63
CA SER A 392 -17.30 -11.61 -3.85
C SER A 392 -17.19 -10.14 -4.25
N VAL A 393 -16.99 -9.27 -3.27
CA VAL A 393 -16.82 -7.83 -3.49
C VAL A 393 -15.33 -7.55 -3.65
N GLY A 394 -14.92 -7.11 -4.84
CA GLY A 394 -13.52 -6.79 -5.13
C GLY A 394 -13.06 -5.45 -4.53
N HIS A 395 -11.77 -5.13 -4.72
CA HIS A 395 -11.13 -3.90 -4.25
C HIS A 395 -11.93 -2.62 -4.55
N PHE A 396 -12.28 -2.38 -5.82
CA PHE A 396 -13.00 -1.18 -6.24
C PHE A 396 -14.46 -1.15 -5.78
N ASP A 397 -15.09 -2.32 -5.76
CA ASP A 397 -16.48 -2.47 -5.38
C ASP A 397 -16.69 -2.21 -3.89
N ARG A 398 -15.70 -2.50 -3.03
CA ARG A 398 -15.78 -2.21 -1.58
C ARG A 398 -15.97 -0.72 -1.30
N VAL A 399 -15.24 0.15 -2.00
CA VAL A 399 -15.38 1.61 -1.81
C VAL A 399 -16.80 2.05 -2.15
N ASN A 400 -17.32 1.61 -3.29
CA ASN A 400 -18.70 1.93 -3.71
C ASN A 400 -19.75 1.31 -2.78
N LEU A 401 -19.52 0.07 -2.33
CA LEU A 401 -20.41 -0.63 -1.39
C LEU A 401 -20.57 0.17 -0.10
N TRP A 402 -19.48 0.59 0.54
CA TRP A 402 -19.55 1.30 1.81
C TRP A 402 -19.91 2.78 1.66
N ALA A 403 -19.72 3.35 0.46
CA ALA A 403 -20.29 4.65 0.10
C ALA A 403 -21.81 4.59 -0.11
N SER A 404 -22.44 3.41 -0.20
CA SER A 404 -23.90 3.29 -0.26
C SER A 404 -24.56 3.63 1.08
N PRO A 405 -25.55 4.55 1.10
CA PRO A 405 -26.37 4.82 2.28
C PRO A 405 -26.99 3.59 2.94
N ALA A 406 -27.34 2.57 2.14
CA ALA A 406 -27.94 1.33 2.63
C ALA A 406 -26.97 0.51 3.50
N MET A 407 -25.66 0.69 3.29
CA MET A 407 -24.61 0.01 4.05
C MET A 407 -24.25 0.74 5.35
N PHE A 408 -24.45 2.05 5.44
CA PHE A 408 -24.10 2.82 6.65
C PHE A 408 -24.72 2.27 7.95
N PRO A 409 -26.02 1.88 8.02
CA PRO A 409 -26.58 1.26 9.22
C PRO A 409 -25.84 0.00 9.67
N LYS A 410 -25.15 -0.71 8.77
CA LYS A 410 -24.37 -1.92 9.07
C LYS A 410 -23.05 -1.60 9.79
N LEU A 411 -22.61 -0.35 9.85
CA LEU A 411 -21.43 0.09 10.61
C LEU A 411 -21.75 0.49 12.06
N ARG A 412 -23.02 0.56 12.46
CA ARG A 412 -23.41 1.07 13.78
C ARG A 412 -22.74 0.32 14.93
N TRP A 413 -22.60 -1.00 14.82
CA TRP A 413 -21.91 -1.80 15.85
C TRP A 413 -20.45 -1.37 16.03
N PHE A 414 -19.78 -0.98 14.94
CA PHE A 414 -18.38 -0.57 14.95
C PHE A 414 -18.19 0.81 15.61
N LEU A 415 -19.26 1.61 15.69
CA LEU A 415 -19.29 2.93 16.33
C LEU A 415 -19.78 2.89 17.79
N ASN A 416 -20.16 1.73 18.32
CA ASN A 416 -20.74 1.60 19.66
C ASN A 416 -19.69 1.47 20.78
N GLY A 417 -18.41 1.63 20.49
CA GLY A 417 -17.36 1.56 21.50
C GLY A 417 -17.36 2.76 22.45
N THR A 418 -16.78 2.55 23.63
CA THR A 418 -16.64 3.62 24.64
C THR A 418 -15.77 4.75 24.11
N VAL A 419 -16.22 5.99 24.30
CA VAL A 419 -15.49 7.20 23.90
C VAL A 419 -14.53 7.62 25.01
N TYR A 420 -13.29 7.93 24.65
CA TYR A 420 -12.22 8.38 25.53
C TYR A 420 -11.67 9.72 25.07
N ALA A 421 -11.25 10.55 26.02
CA ALA A 421 -10.38 11.67 25.72
C ALA A 421 -9.03 11.15 25.21
N PHE A 422 -8.49 11.78 24.16
CA PHE A 422 -7.26 11.36 23.50
C PHE A 422 -6.07 11.29 24.48
N GLY A 423 -5.92 12.30 25.34
CA GLY A 423 -4.85 12.34 26.34
C GLY A 423 -4.91 11.20 27.36
N ASP A 424 -6.11 10.71 27.69
CA ASP A 424 -6.27 9.58 28.62
C ASP A 424 -6.01 8.25 27.92
N ARG A 425 -6.51 8.10 26.70
CA ARG A 425 -6.23 6.89 25.92
C ARG A 425 -4.74 6.75 25.60
N LYS A 426 -4.07 7.86 25.29
CA LYS A 426 -2.63 7.93 24.97
C LYS A 426 -1.73 7.38 26.08
N LYS A 427 -2.15 7.50 27.35
CA LYS A 427 -1.39 6.98 28.51
C LYS A 427 -1.30 5.44 28.54
N ASN A 428 -2.18 4.75 27.83
CA ASN A 428 -2.26 3.29 27.82
C ASN A 428 -1.42 2.63 26.72
N TYR A 429 -0.80 3.41 25.82
CA TYR A 429 0.03 2.86 24.76
C TYR A 429 1.39 2.43 25.31
N GLU A 430 1.84 1.22 24.94
CA GLU A 430 3.12 0.67 25.38
C GLU A 430 4.33 1.44 24.82
N ILE A 431 4.13 2.16 23.71
CA ILE A 431 5.13 3.01 23.10
C ILE A 431 4.53 4.36 22.66
N CYS A 432 5.27 5.43 22.97
CA CYS A 432 5.03 6.77 22.45
C CYS A 432 6.37 7.42 22.09
N ALA A 433 6.96 7.07 20.94
CA ALA A 433 8.32 7.48 20.56
C ALA A 433 8.35 8.19 19.20
N ALA A 434 9.03 9.34 19.11
CA ALA A 434 9.21 10.03 17.84
C ALA A 434 10.37 9.48 17.00
N ASP A 435 11.25 8.67 17.60
CA ASP A 435 12.41 8.09 16.92
C ASP A 435 12.05 6.75 16.24
N PRO A 436 12.12 6.66 14.89
CA PRO A 436 11.86 5.42 14.16
C PRO A 436 12.76 4.25 14.58
N ALA A 437 14.01 4.51 14.99
CA ALA A 437 14.92 3.45 15.42
C ALA A 437 14.49 2.83 16.75
N HIS A 438 13.98 3.66 17.66
CA HIS A 438 13.40 3.19 18.92
C HIS A 438 12.11 2.39 18.67
N GLU A 439 11.23 2.86 17.79
CA GLU A 439 10.03 2.11 17.41
C GLU A 439 10.35 0.74 16.82
N LEU A 440 11.29 0.68 15.87
CA LEU A 440 11.70 -0.60 15.27
C LEU A 440 12.30 -1.54 16.32
N SER A 441 13.11 -1.01 17.24
CA SER A 441 13.70 -1.80 18.33
C SER A 441 12.63 -2.35 19.27
N PHE A 442 11.62 -1.54 19.62
CA PHE A 442 10.47 -1.99 20.39
C PHE A 442 9.71 -3.12 19.67
N LEU A 443 9.40 -2.96 18.39
CA LEU A 443 8.67 -3.98 17.63
C LEU A 443 9.43 -5.30 17.53
N VAL A 444 10.76 -5.24 17.32
CA VAL A 444 11.62 -6.44 17.34
C VAL A 444 11.55 -7.16 18.69
N GLN A 445 11.65 -6.41 19.80
CA GLN A 445 11.57 -6.99 21.13
C GLN A 445 10.18 -7.56 21.42
N LYS A 446 9.14 -6.82 21.04
CA LYS A 446 7.75 -7.22 21.22
C LYS A 446 7.44 -8.51 20.47
N PHE A 447 7.76 -8.59 19.18
CA PHE A 447 7.54 -9.79 18.38
C PHE A 447 8.34 -10.98 18.90
N LYS A 448 9.60 -10.77 19.31
CA LYS A 448 10.38 -11.81 19.97
C LYS A 448 9.70 -12.34 21.24
N SER A 449 9.07 -11.47 22.03
CA SER A 449 8.32 -11.87 23.24
C SER A 449 7.02 -12.63 22.96
N LEU A 450 6.42 -12.41 21.78
CA LEU A 450 5.18 -13.09 21.36
C LEU A 450 5.44 -14.49 20.79
N GLY A 451 6.64 -14.78 20.30
CA GLY A 451 7.08 -16.12 19.89
C GLY A 451 7.71 -16.17 18.49
N GLU A 452 8.24 -17.33 18.12
CA GLU A 452 8.98 -17.51 16.86
C GLU A 452 8.12 -17.29 15.60
N GLU A 453 6.81 -17.50 15.67
CA GLU A 453 5.87 -17.23 14.58
C GLU A 453 5.76 -15.73 14.22
N TYR A 454 6.17 -14.83 15.12
CA TYR A 454 6.24 -13.38 14.91
C TYR A 454 7.61 -12.92 14.37
N ALA A 455 8.50 -13.85 14.03
CA ALA A 455 9.78 -13.50 13.41
C ALA A 455 9.56 -12.64 12.15
N ILE A 456 10.39 -11.60 12.01
CA ILE A 456 10.32 -10.67 10.90
C ILE A 456 11.19 -11.21 9.78
N TYR A 457 10.59 -11.37 8.61
CA TYR A 457 11.29 -11.69 7.38
C TYR A 457 11.08 -10.59 6.35
N TYR A 458 12.01 -10.46 5.42
CA TYR A 458 11.84 -9.53 4.32
C TYR A 458 12.54 -10.03 3.06
N PHE A 459 11.92 -9.74 1.92
CA PHE A 459 12.58 -9.71 0.63
C PHE A 459 13.02 -8.27 0.34
N GLU A 460 14.24 -8.08 -0.18
CA GLU A 460 14.73 -6.77 -0.60
C GLU A 460 14.94 -6.78 -2.11
N ALA A 461 14.25 -5.89 -2.80
CA ALA A 461 14.34 -5.78 -4.25
C ALA A 461 15.74 -5.31 -4.66
N ARG A 462 16.34 -6.01 -5.63
CA ARG A 462 17.67 -5.70 -6.13
C ARG A 462 17.57 -5.24 -7.57
N GLN A 463 17.69 -3.93 -7.75
CA GLN A 463 17.74 -3.29 -9.05
C GLN A 463 18.93 -2.33 -9.08
N LYS A 464 19.67 -2.29 -10.19
CA LYS A 464 20.79 -1.36 -10.35
C LYS A 464 20.36 0.08 -10.01
N PHE A 465 19.15 0.43 -10.43
CA PHE A 465 18.62 1.77 -10.29
C PHE A 465 18.30 2.14 -8.81
N LEU A 466 17.84 1.18 -8.01
CA LEU A 466 17.61 1.37 -6.57
C LEU A 466 18.92 1.70 -5.83
N ASN A 467 20.02 1.04 -6.18
CA ASN A 467 21.34 1.31 -5.59
C ASN A 467 21.82 2.73 -5.92
N THR A 468 21.64 3.19 -7.16
CA THR A 468 21.99 4.55 -7.57
C THR A 468 21.19 5.59 -6.80
N LEU A 469 19.90 5.36 -6.60
CA LEU A 469 19.02 6.25 -5.82
C LEU A 469 19.27 6.18 -4.30
N ARG A 470 20.06 5.20 -3.83
CA ARG A 470 20.13 4.81 -2.40
C ARG A 470 18.73 4.60 -1.81
N TYR A 471 17.83 4.07 -2.62
CA TYR A 471 16.45 3.78 -2.26
C TYR A 471 16.30 2.27 -2.10
N ARG A 472 15.63 1.85 -1.04
CA ARG A 472 15.48 0.45 -0.65
C ARG A 472 14.00 0.11 -0.69
N VAL A 473 13.65 -0.90 -1.46
CA VAL A 473 12.30 -1.46 -1.48
C VAL A 473 12.35 -2.83 -0.87
N VAL A 474 11.50 -3.05 0.13
CA VAL A 474 11.35 -4.34 0.79
C VAL A 474 9.91 -4.80 0.73
N LYS A 475 9.71 -6.11 0.82
CA LYS A 475 8.45 -6.74 1.18
C LYS A 475 8.65 -7.47 2.50
N THR A 476 8.04 -6.95 3.56
CA THR A 476 8.11 -7.48 4.92
C THR A 476 7.04 -8.54 5.13
N VAL A 477 7.38 -9.62 5.85
CA VAL A 477 6.50 -10.74 6.15
C VAL A 477 6.62 -11.07 7.64
N VAL A 478 5.49 -11.03 8.35
CA VAL A 478 5.37 -11.48 9.75
C VAL A 478 4.28 -12.55 9.79
N PRO A 479 4.64 -13.85 9.77
CA PRO A 479 3.69 -14.94 9.51
C PRO A 479 2.53 -15.06 10.49
N ALA A 480 2.71 -14.64 11.74
CA ALA A 480 1.68 -14.72 12.76
C ALA A 480 0.54 -13.71 12.57
N LEU A 481 0.79 -12.56 11.92
CA LEU A 481 -0.21 -11.50 11.76
C LEU A 481 -1.36 -11.92 10.85
N VAL A 482 -2.54 -11.34 11.07
CA VAL A 482 -3.72 -11.57 10.23
C VAL A 482 -3.53 -10.81 8.90
N PRO A 483 -3.39 -11.50 7.76
CA PRO A 483 -3.20 -10.83 6.47
C PRO A 483 -4.50 -10.20 5.98
N LEU A 484 -4.39 -9.08 5.28
CA LEU A 484 -5.50 -8.52 4.51
C LEU A 484 -5.93 -9.46 3.38
N TYR A 485 -7.22 -9.48 3.10
CA TYR A 485 -7.83 -10.16 1.95
C TYR A 485 -8.76 -9.18 1.23
N LEU A 486 -8.83 -9.24 -0.10
CA LEU A 486 -9.74 -8.46 -0.93
C LEU A 486 -10.72 -9.34 -1.68
N HIS A 487 -10.49 -10.67 -1.71
CA HIS A 487 -11.46 -11.66 -2.15
C HIS A 487 -12.00 -12.44 -0.96
N GLU A 488 -13.33 -12.51 -0.82
CA GLU A 488 -13.98 -13.00 0.41
C GLU A 488 -13.58 -14.45 0.76
N HIS A 489 -13.49 -15.34 -0.22
CA HIS A 489 -13.04 -16.73 -0.01
C HIS A 489 -11.60 -16.86 0.53
N LEU A 490 -10.77 -15.82 0.40
CA LEU A 490 -9.40 -15.80 0.88
C LEU A 490 -9.27 -15.25 2.31
N ALA A 491 -10.38 -14.99 3.00
CA ALA A 491 -10.37 -14.53 4.38
C ALA A 491 -9.56 -15.48 5.29
N PRO A 492 -8.71 -14.95 6.19
CA PRO A 492 -7.80 -15.74 7.03
C PRO A 492 -8.50 -16.30 8.28
N LEU A 493 -9.57 -17.08 8.10
CA LEU A 493 -10.48 -17.50 9.16
C LEU A 493 -9.86 -18.43 10.22
N ALA A 494 -8.71 -19.05 9.93
CA ALA A 494 -7.96 -19.87 10.89
C ALA A 494 -6.80 -19.12 11.57
N ALA A 495 -6.69 -17.80 11.40
CA ALA A 495 -5.65 -17.03 12.06
C ALA A 495 -5.83 -17.08 13.60
N SER A 496 -4.84 -17.62 14.30
CA SER A 496 -4.86 -17.81 15.76
C SER A 496 -5.13 -16.51 16.52
N ARG A 497 -4.64 -15.38 15.99
CA ARG A 497 -4.82 -14.04 16.57
C ARG A 497 -6.29 -13.61 16.62
N LEU A 498 -7.16 -14.10 15.72
CA LEU A 498 -8.60 -13.83 15.78
C LEU A 498 -9.25 -14.35 17.07
N VAL A 499 -8.65 -15.35 17.73
CA VAL A 499 -9.14 -15.91 19.01
C VAL A 499 -8.31 -15.43 20.18
N GLN A 500 -6.98 -15.40 20.03
CA GLN A 500 -6.06 -15.11 21.14
C GLN A 500 -6.10 -13.63 21.55
N VAL A 501 -6.14 -12.71 20.58
CA VAL A 501 -6.02 -11.28 20.84
C VAL A 501 -7.27 -10.71 21.51
N PRO A 502 -8.51 -11.00 21.06
CA PRO A 502 -9.71 -10.57 21.79
C PRO A 502 -9.68 -10.96 23.26
N LYS A 503 -9.30 -12.21 23.58
CA LYS A 503 -9.19 -12.69 24.96
C LYS A 503 -8.16 -11.90 25.78
N LYS A 504 -6.98 -11.60 25.21
CA LYS A 504 -5.96 -10.78 25.87
C LYS A 504 -6.44 -9.35 26.14
N LEU A 505 -7.26 -8.81 25.24
CA LEU A 505 -7.84 -7.47 25.36
C LEU A 505 -9.10 -7.42 26.24
N GLY A 506 -9.54 -8.56 26.81
CA GLY A 506 -10.73 -8.63 27.66
C GLY A 506 -12.05 -8.73 26.90
N TYR A 507 -12.01 -9.00 25.59
CA TYR A 507 -13.19 -9.26 24.76
C TYR A 507 -13.49 -10.75 24.64
N THR A 508 -14.75 -11.09 24.44
CA THR A 508 -15.17 -12.45 24.09
C THR A 508 -14.82 -12.71 22.63
N ALA A 509 -14.06 -13.78 22.36
CA ALA A 509 -13.80 -14.22 20.99
C ALA A 509 -15.13 -14.62 20.30
N ILE A 510 -15.31 -14.27 19.03
CA ILE A 510 -16.57 -14.53 18.33
C ILE A 510 -16.70 -16.01 17.95
N GLN A 511 -17.94 -16.50 17.89
CA GLN A 511 -18.25 -17.84 17.38
C GLN A 511 -18.28 -17.90 15.84
N PHE A 512 -18.74 -16.82 15.19
CA PHE A 512 -18.83 -16.70 13.74
C PHE A 512 -18.25 -15.36 13.29
N PRO A 513 -17.36 -15.33 12.27
CA PRO A 513 -16.77 -14.10 11.79
C PRO A 513 -17.84 -13.17 11.17
N ASN A 514 -17.61 -11.85 11.27
CA ASN A 514 -18.50 -10.85 10.66
C ASN A 514 -18.69 -11.13 9.16
N PRO A 515 -19.92 -11.44 8.72
CA PRO A 515 -20.16 -11.92 7.35
C PRO A 515 -19.98 -10.84 6.29
N LEU A 516 -19.97 -9.55 6.67
CA LEU A 516 -19.92 -8.46 5.71
C LEU A 516 -18.51 -8.24 5.16
N PRO A 517 -18.38 -7.90 3.87
CA PRO A 517 -17.13 -7.45 3.29
C PRO A 517 -16.55 -6.31 4.11
N HIS A 518 -15.28 -6.37 4.52
CA HIS A 518 -14.69 -5.26 5.25
C HIS A 518 -14.58 -3.98 4.38
N PRO A 519 -14.64 -2.78 4.99
CA PRO A 519 -14.66 -1.51 4.26
C PRO A 519 -13.32 -1.02 3.71
N PHE A 520 -12.21 -1.65 4.10
CA PHE A 520 -10.90 -1.23 3.63
C PHE A 520 -10.66 -1.69 2.18
N PRO A 521 -10.24 -0.79 1.26
CA PRO A 521 -9.79 -1.19 -0.06
C PRO A 521 -8.42 -1.90 -0.03
#